data_AF-A0A9X5FGI8-F1
#
_entry.id   AF-A0A9X5FGI8-F1
#
_cell.length_a   1.000
_cell.length_b   1.000
_cell.length_c   1.000
_cell.angle_alpha   90.00
_cell.angle_beta   90.00
_cell.angle_gamma   90.00
#
_symmetry.space_group_name_H-M   'P 1'
#
loop_
_entity.id
_entity.type
_entity.pdbx_description
1 polymer ?
#
loop_
_entity_poly.entity_id
_entity_poly.type
_entity_poly.pdbx_seq_one_letter_code
_entity_poly.pdbx_strand_id
1 'polypeptide(L)'
;MEPVLVDERDTTWESDTTDLRVFIHRPGWFVSVYDVDDATLAEVEAWAQGVEGAVGYQIAQRVVLPDAGPGLVWLVDRAPAPPAREGPDPTPAIAVGFVED
;
A
#
# COMPACT_ATOMS: atom_id res chain seq x y z
N MET A 1 3.00 -19.68 -21.10
CA MET A 1 3.86 -19.30 -19.97
C MET A 1 3.89 -20.50 -19.04
N GLU A 2 5.05 -21.08 -18.78
CA GLU A 2 5.19 -22.30 -17.98
C GLU A 2 5.84 -21.96 -16.64
N PRO A 3 5.33 -22.47 -15.51
CA PRO A 3 5.91 -22.22 -14.19
C PRO A 3 7.22 -22.97 -14.03
N VAL A 4 8.19 -22.34 -13.35
CA VAL A 4 9.49 -22.94 -12.98
C VAL A 4 9.50 -23.19 -11.48
N LEU A 5 9.95 -24.38 -11.08
CA LEU A 5 10.13 -24.75 -9.68
C LEU A 5 11.41 -24.09 -9.15
N VAL A 6 11.30 -23.33 -8.07
CA VAL A 6 12.44 -22.66 -7.42
C VAL A 6 12.84 -23.48 -6.18
N ASP A 7 14.15 -23.69 -5.97
CA ASP A 7 14.68 -24.33 -4.75
C ASP A 7 14.59 -23.32 -3.59
N GLU A 8 14.03 -23.74 -2.46
CA GLU A 8 13.90 -22.91 -1.25
C GLU A 8 15.26 -22.46 -0.66
N ARG A 9 16.36 -23.09 -1.08
CA ARG A 9 17.73 -22.76 -0.68
C ARG A 9 18.42 -21.81 -1.67
N ASP A 10 17.75 -21.41 -2.74
CA ASP A 10 18.26 -20.42 -3.69
C ASP A 10 18.03 -19.01 -3.11
N THR A 11 18.70 -18.72 -1.99
CA THR A 11 18.65 -17.42 -1.28
C THR A 11 19.40 -16.31 -2.03
N THR A 12 19.99 -16.60 -3.19
CA THR A 12 20.72 -15.61 -4.01
C THR A 12 19.79 -14.53 -4.58
N TRP A 13 18.47 -14.72 -4.50
CA TRP A 13 17.44 -13.73 -4.89
C TRP A 13 16.90 -12.89 -3.73
N GLU A 14 17.46 -13.04 -2.53
CA GLU A 14 17.18 -12.14 -1.41
C GLU A 14 18.06 -10.90 -1.56
N SER A 15 17.53 -9.89 -2.27
CA SER A 15 18.16 -8.56 -2.24
C SER A 15 17.98 -8.00 -0.83
N ASP A 16 19.07 -7.97 -0.05
CA ASP A 16 19.10 -7.42 1.32
C ASP A 16 18.63 -5.95 1.36
N THR A 17 18.72 -5.25 0.23
CA THR A 17 18.23 -3.89 0.05
C THR A 17 17.20 -3.83 -1.07
N THR A 18 16.15 -3.04 -0.86
CA THR A 18 15.05 -2.88 -1.81
C THR A 18 14.76 -1.40 -2.04
N ASP A 19 14.42 -1.08 -3.29
CA ASP A 19 13.86 0.21 -3.68
C ASP A 19 12.46 0.39 -3.06
N LEU A 20 12.37 1.04 -1.90
CA LEU A 20 11.11 1.24 -1.18
C LEU A 20 10.57 2.65 -1.40
N ARG A 21 9.25 2.78 -1.43
CA ARG A 21 8.50 4.04 -1.40
C ARG A 21 7.59 4.05 -0.18
N VAL A 22 7.70 5.09 0.63
CA VAL A 22 6.93 5.27 1.86
C VAL A 22 5.99 6.45 1.73
N PHE A 23 4.75 6.24 2.14
CA PHE A 23 3.72 7.26 2.21
C PHE A 23 3.44 7.52 3.69
N ILE A 24 3.71 8.73 4.19
CA ILE A 24 3.41 9.14 5.56
C ILE A 24 2.13 9.97 5.54
N HIS A 25 1.10 9.50 6.23
CA HIS A 25 -0.19 10.17 6.36
C HIS A 25 -0.16 11.09 7.59
N ARG A 26 -0.57 12.34 7.42
CA ARG A 26 -0.72 13.34 8.50
C ARG A 26 -2.18 13.74 8.69
N PRO A 27 -2.55 14.33 9.85
CA PRO A 27 -3.89 14.87 10.06
C PRO A 27 -4.29 15.83 8.92
N GLY A 28 -5.53 15.73 8.44
CA GLY A 28 -6.04 16.64 7.43
C GLY A 28 -5.69 16.29 5.97
N TRP A 29 -5.39 15.01 5.68
CA TRP A 29 -5.21 14.43 4.33
C TRP A 29 -3.88 14.69 3.62
N PHE A 30 -2.89 15.24 4.31
CA PHE A 30 -1.57 15.44 3.71
C PHE A 30 -0.77 14.14 3.70
N VAL A 31 -0.29 13.75 2.52
CA VAL A 31 0.63 12.62 2.35
C VAL A 31 2.00 13.13 1.94
N SER A 32 3.01 12.80 2.73
CA SER A 32 4.41 12.97 2.34
C SER A 32 4.93 11.66 1.74
N VAL A 33 5.62 11.73 0.61
CA VAL A 33 6.12 10.55 -0.11
C VAL A 33 7.64 10.58 -0.13
N TYR A 34 8.25 9.46 0.23
CA TYR A 34 9.70 9.28 0.33
C TYR A 34 10.11 8.05 -0.46
N ASP A 35 11.14 8.20 -1.27
CA ASP A 35 11.87 7.05 -1.81
C ASP A 35 13.02 6.75 -0.84
N VAL A 36 13.14 5.48 -0.45
CA VAL A 36 14.15 4.99 0.46
C VAL A 36 14.90 3.86 -0.23
N ASP A 37 16.16 4.13 -0.53
CA ASP A 37 17.09 3.21 -1.15
C ASP A 37 17.98 2.59 -0.06
N ASP A 38 18.55 1.43 -0.33
CA ASP A 38 19.54 0.79 0.55
C ASP A 38 19.08 0.51 2.00
N ALA A 39 17.79 0.25 2.20
CA ALA A 39 17.21 -0.08 3.50
C ALA A 39 16.39 -1.38 3.46
N THR A 40 16.38 -2.09 4.58
CA THR A 40 15.49 -3.24 4.78
C THR A 40 14.06 -2.76 5.07
N LEU A 41 13.05 -3.60 4.78
CA LEU A 41 11.66 -3.28 5.13
C LEU A 41 11.49 -2.98 6.63
N ALA A 42 12.21 -3.71 7.50
CA ALA A 42 12.15 -3.53 8.94
C ALA A 42 12.69 -2.18 9.40
N GLU A 43 13.80 -1.70 8.82
CA GLU A 43 14.35 -0.37 9.12
C GLU A 43 13.41 0.74 8.64
N VAL A 44 12.85 0.59 7.44
CA VAL A 44 11.90 1.56 6.88
C VAL A 44 10.61 1.61 7.69
N GLU A 45 10.11 0.46 8.13
CA GLU A 45 8.92 0.40 9.00
C GLU A 45 9.19 1.03 10.37
N ALA A 46 10.34 0.72 11.00
CA ALA A 46 10.73 1.33 12.27
C ALA A 46 10.86 2.86 12.15
N TRP A 47 11.44 3.34 11.05
CA TRP A 47 11.51 4.77 10.76
C TRP A 47 10.12 5.39 10.57
N ALA A 48 9.26 4.79 9.74
CA ALA A 48 7.93 5.30 9.44
C ALA A 48 7.04 5.38 10.68
N GLN A 49 7.15 4.41 11.59
CA GLN A 49 6.48 4.42 12.90
C GLN A 49 6.95 5.55 13.80
N GLY A 50 8.22 5.96 13.68
CA GLY A 50 8.83 7.03 14.47
C GLY A 50 8.57 8.44 13.97
N VAL A 51 7.89 8.62 12.82
CA VAL A 51 7.67 9.97 12.26
C VAL A 51 6.66 10.74 13.10
N GLU A 52 7.13 11.84 13.69
CA GLU A 52 6.30 12.72 14.52
C GLU A 52 5.10 13.28 13.73
N GLY A 53 3.92 13.22 14.36
CA GLY A 53 2.67 13.70 13.77
C GLY A 53 2.10 12.83 12.64
N ALA A 54 2.68 11.66 12.37
CA ALA A 54 2.08 10.68 11.48
C ALA A 54 0.84 10.04 12.13
N VAL A 55 -0.22 9.85 11.34
CA VAL A 55 -1.44 9.11 11.74
C VAL A 55 -1.57 7.75 11.05
N GLY A 56 -0.61 7.43 10.17
CA GLY A 56 -0.52 6.17 9.46
C GLY A 56 0.56 6.22 8.39
N TYR A 57 0.90 5.06 7.84
CA TYR A 57 1.88 4.96 6.77
C TYR A 57 1.58 3.79 5.83
N GLN A 58 2.13 3.83 4.62
CA GLN A 58 2.11 2.72 3.67
C GLN A 58 3.49 2.57 3.06
N ILE A 59 3.91 1.33 2.80
CA ILE A 59 5.21 1.01 2.20
C ILE A 59 4.97 0.16 0.97
N ALA A 60 5.58 0.54 -0.14
CA ALA A 60 5.58 -0.21 -1.38
C ALA A 60 7.00 -0.44 -1.89
N GLN A 61 7.26 -1.57 -2.53
CA GLN A 61 8.42 -1.76 -3.37
C GLN A 61 8.17 -1.10 -4.73
N ARG A 62 9.14 -0.31 -5.20
CA ARG A 62 9.14 0.19 -6.58
C ARG A 62 9.63 -0.93 -7.48
N VAL A 63 8.88 -1.20 -8.54
CA VAL A 63 9.23 -2.22 -9.54
C VAL A 63 9.18 -1.63 -10.93
N VAL A 64 9.98 -2.15 -11.85
CA VAL A 64 9.85 -1.84 -13.28
C VAL A 64 9.36 -3.09 -13.98
N LEU A 65 8.13 -3.05 -14.48
CA LEU A 65 7.54 -4.16 -15.22
C LEU A 65 7.90 -4.04 -16.70
N PRO A 66 8.42 -5.10 -17.35
CA PRO A 66 8.95 -5.05 -18.72
C PRO A 66 8.01 -4.43 -19.77
N ASP A 67 6.69 -4.59 -19.60
CA ASP A 67 5.68 -4.13 -20.57
C ASP A 67 4.73 -3.05 -20.03
N ALA A 68 4.76 -2.77 -18.72
CA ALA A 68 3.84 -1.84 -18.05
C ALA A 68 4.53 -0.60 -17.49
N GLY A 69 5.87 -0.58 -17.47
CA GLY A 69 6.65 0.54 -16.93
C GLY A 69 6.73 0.51 -15.39
N PRO A 70 7.00 1.67 -14.74
CA PRO A 70 7.18 1.74 -13.30
C PRO A 70 5.87 1.44 -12.56
N GLY A 71 5.96 0.61 -11.52
CA GLY A 71 4.85 0.20 -10.68
C GLY A 71 5.22 0.17 -9.20
N LEU A 72 4.21 -0.05 -8.38
CA LEU A 72 4.34 -0.20 -6.92
C LEU A 72 3.72 -1.53 -6.50
N VAL A 73 4.45 -2.30 -5.69
CA VAL A 73 3.94 -3.49 -5.00
C VAL A 73 3.79 -3.13 -3.53
N TRP A 74 2.56 -3.11 -3.02
CA TRP A 74 2.29 -2.76 -1.63
C TRP A 74 2.73 -3.87 -0.68
N LEU A 75 3.58 -3.52 0.28
CA LEU A 75 4.12 -4.43 1.29
C LEU A 75 3.46 -4.23 2.65
N VAL A 76 3.21 -2.97 3.02
CA VAL A 76 2.60 -2.60 4.30
C VAL A 76 1.52 -1.56 4.08
N ASP A 77 0.33 -1.83 4.63
CA ASP A 77 -0.79 -0.88 4.67
C ASP A 77 -1.21 -0.61 6.11
N ARG A 78 -0.82 0.56 6.60
CA ARG A 78 -1.24 1.13 7.90
C ARG A 78 -1.85 2.51 7.67
N ALA A 79 -2.54 2.70 6.54
CA ALA A 79 -3.29 3.93 6.30
C ALA A 79 -4.33 4.14 7.42
N PRO A 80 -4.56 5.40 7.85
CA PRO A 80 -5.65 5.68 8.77
C PRO A 80 -6.98 5.26 8.14
N ALA A 81 -7.93 4.83 8.96
CA ALA A 81 -9.28 4.61 8.48
C ALA A 81 -9.77 5.90 7.79
N PRO A 82 -10.42 5.80 6.62
CA PRO A 82 -11.04 6.97 6.02
C PRO A 82 -11.97 7.59 7.06
N PRO A 83 -12.05 8.93 7.15
CA PRO A 83 -12.99 9.54 8.07
C PRO A 83 -14.38 8.99 7.78
N ALA A 84 -15.14 8.74 8.84
CA ALA A 84 -16.54 8.40 8.69
C ALA A 84 -17.16 9.43 7.74
N ARG A 85 -17.76 8.95 6.64
CA ARG A 85 -18.51 9.84 5.76
C ARG A 85 -19.61 10.45 6.62
N GLU A 86 -19.48 11.72 6.97
CA GLU A 86 -20.59 12.49 7.53
C GLU A 86 -21.61 12.69 6.42
N GLY A 87 -22.48 11.69 6.26
CA GLY A 87 -23.56 11.64 5.30
C GLY A 87 -24.51 10.54 5.72
N PRO A 88 -25.82 10.66 5.44
CA PRO A 88 -26.75 9.60 5.78
C PRO A 88 -26.26 8.31 5.14
N ASP A 89 -26.19 7.25 5.94
CA ASP A 89 -26.02 5.87 5.49
C ASP A 89 -26.91 5.67 4.25
N PRO A 90 -26.36 5.32 3.06
CA PRO A 90 -27.20 5.09 1.91
C PRO A 90 -28.12 3.94 2.28
N THR A 91 -29.37 4.28 2.61
CA THR A 91 -30.45 3.30 2.76
C THR A 91 -30.32 2.40 1.55
N PRO A 92 -30.12 1.07 1.72
CA PRO A 92 -30.02 0.18 0.59
C PRO A 92 -31.30 0.39 -0.21
N ALA A 93 -31.17 0.96 -1.41
CA ALA A 93 -32.29 1.14 -2.31
C ALA A 93 -32.68 -0.27 -2.77
N ILE A 94 -33.52 -0.94 -1.97
CA ILE A 94 -34.32 -2.04 -2.47
C ILE A 94 -35.30 -1.38 -3.42
N ALA A 95 -34.97 -1.36 -4.70
CA ALA A 95 -35.90 -1.05 -5.76
C ALA A 95 -36.94 -2.18 -5.80
N VAL A 96 -37.95 -2.09 -4.93
CA VAL A 96 -39.20 -2.84 -5.09
C VAL A 96 -39.99 -2.08 -6.16
N GLY A 97 -39.75 -2.43 -7.43
CA GLY A 97 -40.62 -2.03 -8.52
C GLY A 97 -41.93 -2.79 -8.40
N PHE A 98 -42.97 -2.08 -7.94
CA PHE A 98 -44.35 -2.53 -7.98
C PHE A 98 -44.82 -2.68 -9.44
N VAL A 99 -45.69 -3.67 -9.64
CA VAL A 99 -46.47 -3.92 -10.86
C VAL A 99 -47.44 -2.76 -11.10
N GLU A 100 -47.51 -2.25 -12.34
CA GLU A 100 -48.72 -1.60 -12.85
C GLU A 100 -49.01 -2.11 -14.29
N ASP A 101 -50.24 -2.63 -14.42
CA ASP A 101 -51.07 -3.13 -15.54
C ASP A 101 -50.51 -4.15 -16.55
#